data_AF-A0A7J7N2U7-F1
#
_entry.id   AF-A0A7J7N2U7-F1
#
_cell.length_a   1.000
_cell.length_b   1.000
_cell.length_c   1.000
_cell.angle_alpha   90.00
_cell.angle_beta   90.00
_cell.angle_gamma   90.00
#
_symmetry.space_group_name_H-M   'P 1'
#
loop_
_entity.id
_entity.type
_entity.pdbx_description
1 polymer ?
#
loop_
_entity_poly.entity_id
_entity_poly.type
_entity_poly.pdbx_seq_one_letter_code
_entity_poly.pdbx_strand_id
1 'polypeptide(L)'
;MEDQKELQLFSTFSSSGTLSEWKSDSTGVPKPKLSNHFEKSSVDLQLSISLQPRSDYVLTMEGGNRFDMKCVKTLKWQAAEQSRVAAAEKEYAEKIRALSKREMELAQWEFARARHMWERAKEEVDKAERLKARITRHRTDSSECMEITCQACNQQFKP
;
A
#
# COMPACT_ATOMS: atom_id res chain seq x y z
N MET A 1 22.56 9.85 23.90
CA MET A 1 23.04 10.20 22.56
C MET A 1 23.28 8.88 21.84
N GLU A 2 22.30 8.56 21.01
CA GLU A 2 22.27 7.67 19.84
C GLU A 2 23.08 6.37 19.87
N ASP A 3 22.35 5.27 20.09
CA ASP A 3 22.76 3.91 19.75
C ASP A 3 22.80 3.71 18.23
N GLN A 4 24.01 3.52 17.70
CA GLN A 4 24.26 3.00 16.36
C GLN A 4 24.27 1.47 16.46
N LYS A 5 23.20 0.79 16.03
CA LYS A 5 23.21 -0.66 15.79
C LYS A 5 22.52 -1.00 14.47
N GLU A 6 23.37 -1.25 13.49
CA GLU A 6 23.03 -1.75 12.16
C GLU A 6 22.46 -3.18 12.27
N LEU A 7 21.38 -3.46 11.52
CA LEU A 7 20.86 -4.81 11.33
C LEU A 7 21.46 -5.39 10.05
N GLN A 8 22.52 -6.19 10.17
CA GLN A 8 22.99 -7.04 9.09
C GLN A 8 22.09 -8.28 9.00
N LEU A 9 21.36 -8.41 7.89
CA LEU A 9 20.61 -9.62 7.55
C LEU A 9 21.40 -10.42 6.52
N PHE A 10 22.20 -11.38 6.97
CA PHE A 10 22.62 -12.53 6.17
C PHE A 10 21.81 -13.75 6.62
N SER A 11 20.91 -14.23 5.74
CA SER A 11 20.31 -15.55 5.90
C SER A 11 21.05 -16.51 4.98
N THR A 12 22.03 -17.21 5.53
CA THR A 12 22.58 -18.44 4.97
C THR A 12 21.57 -19.56 5.21
N PHE A 13 20.99 -20.11 4.15
CA PHE A 13 20.50 -21.48 4.16
C PHE A 13 20.87 -22.15 2.83
N SER A 14 21.93 -22.94 2.87
CA SER A 14 22.16 -24.07 1.98
C SER A 14 21.76 -25.33 2.73
N SER A 15 20.79 -26.09 2.23
CA SER A 15 21.02 -27.47 1.76
C SER A 15 19.72 -28.17 1.33
N SER A 16 19.72 -28.58 0.07
CA SER A 16 19.28 -29.87 -0.50
C SER A 16 17.94 -30.51 -0.06
N GLY A 17 17.01 -30.54 -1.01
CA GLY A 17 15.88 -31.46 -1.07
C GLY A 17 15.35 -31.55 -2.50
N THR A 18 15.44 -32.74 -3.09
CA THR A 18 15.27 -33.08 -4.51
C THR A 18 13.80 -33.34 -4.91
N LEU A 19 13.46 -32.86 -6.12
CA LEU A 19 12.54 -33.43 -7.12
C LEU A 19 11.00 -33.44 -6.93
N SER A 20 10.30 -32.69 -7.80
CA SER A 20 9.30 -33.16 -8.78
C SER A 20 8.79 -31.93 -9.55
N GLU A 21 9.30 -31.65 -10.75
CA GLU A 21 8.77 -32.12 -12.04
C GLU A 21 7.30 -31.76 -12.30
N TRP A 22 7.14 -30.56 -12.83
CA TRP A 22 5.98 -30.09 -13.56
C TRP A 22 6.52 -29.28 -14.75
N LYS A 23 6.49 -29.91 -15.93
CA LYS A 23 6.75 -29.27 -17.22
C LYS A 23 5.44 -28.70 -17.73
N SER A 24 5.43 -27.44 -18.16
CA SER A 24 4.49 -26.92 -19.14
C SER A 24 5.07 -25.66 -19.79
N ASP A 25 5.54 -25.89 -21.01
CA ASP A 25 5.61 -25.07 -22.21
C ASP A 25 5.89 -23.55 -22.18
N SER A 26 6.91 -23.25 -22.99
CA SER A 26 7.33 -21.97 -23.56
C SER A 26 6.18 -21.05 -24.01
N THR A 27 6.21 -19.79 -23.56
CA THR A 27 6.05 -18.65 -24.47
C THR A 27 6.85 -17.48 -23.90
N GLY A 28 7.85 -17.02 -24.65
CA GLY A 28 8.69 -15.89 -24.26
C GLY A 28 7.87 -14.60 -24.14
N VAL A 29 7.90 -14.01 -22.95
CA VAL A 29 7.40 -12.65 -22.71
C VAL A 29 8.55 -11.85 -22.08
N PRO A 30 8.98 -10.72 -22.67
CA PRO A 30 10.07 -9.95 -22.13
C PRO A 30 9.68 -9.33 -20.77
N LYS A 31 10.55 -9.56 -19.79
CA LYS A 31 10.52 -9.01 -18.42
C LYS A 31 10.49 -7.47 -18.49
N PRO A 32 9.50 -6.77 -17.93
CA PRO A 32 9.60 -5.33 -17.77
C PRO A 32 10.66 -5.06 -16.70
N LYS A 33 11.76 -4.41 -17.10
CA LYS A 33 12.71 -3.80 -16.17
C LYS A 33 11.96 -2.70 -15.43
N LEU A 34 11.50 -2.97 -14.20
CA LEU A 34 10.99 -1.94 -13.31
C LEU A 34 12.21 -1.15 -12.80
N SER A 35 12.58 -0.10 -13.54
CA SER A 35 13.49 0.91 -13.02
C SER A 35 12.76 1.68 -11.93
N ASN A 36 13.13 1.42 -10.67
CA ASN A 36 12.77 2.27 -9.54
C ASN A 36 13.52 3.59 -9.66
N HIS A 37 13.06 4.46 -10.55
CA HIS A 37 13.21 5.89 -10.38
C HIS A 37 11.99 6.32 -9.57
N PHE A 38 12.09 6.24 -8.24
CA PHE A 38 11.29 7.08 -7.35
C PHE A 38 11.81 8.51 -7.51
N GLU A 39 11.61 9.04 -8.71
CA GLU A 39 11.62 10.46 -8.91
C GLU A 39 10.44 10.94 -8.09
N LYS A 40 10.76 11.61 -6.99
CA LYS A 40 9.84 12.43 -6.22
C LYS A 40 9.26 13.41 -7.21
N SER A 41 8.23 13.00 -7.97
CA SER A 41 7.46 13.91 -8.79
C SER A 41 6.77 14.77 -7.75
N SER A 42 7.40 15.90 -7.47
CA SER A 42 6.77 17.00 -6.79
C SER A 42 5.54 17.26 -7.63
N VAL A 43 4.39 16.80 -7.14
CA VAL A 43 3.08 17.09 -7.68
C VAL A 43 2.88 18.59 -7.48
N ASP A 44 3.53 19.36 -8.33
CA ASP A 44 3.30 20.77 -8.48
C ASP A 44 1.95 20.89 -9.18
N LEU A 45 0.90 20.90 -8.35
CA LEU A 45 -0.45 21.19 -8.79
C LEU A 45 -0.51 22.67 -9.14
N GLN A 46 0.09 23.06 -10.27
CA GLN A 46 -0.19 24.32 -10.92
C GLN A 46 -1.66 24.31 -11.38
N LEU A 47 -2.55 24.63 -10.45
CA LEU A 47 -3.96 24.89 -10.73
C LEU A 47 -4.09 26.28 -11.36
N SER A 48 -3.53 26.45 -12.56
CA SER A 48 -3.84 27.61 -13.40
C SER A 48 -5.21 27.39 -14.05
N ILE A 49 -6.27 27.47 -13.24
CA ILE A 49 -7.65 27.56 -13.71
C ILE A 49 -7.89 28.99 -14.23
N SER A 50 -7.05 29.46 -15.14
CA SER A 50 -7.32 30.68 -15.91
C SER A 50 -8.11 30.28 -17.13
N LEU A 51 -9.41 30.00 -16.94
CA LEU A 51 -10.40 30.08 -17.99
C LEU A 51 -10.68 31.56 -18.27
N GLN A 52 -9.64 32.32 -18.64
CA GLN A 52 -9.87 33.55 -19.36
C GLN A 52 -10.24 33.11 -20.78
N PRO A 53 -11.44 33.45 -21.28
CA PRO A 53 -11.55 33.59 -22.72
C PRO A 53 -10.44 34.58 -23.05
N ARG A 54 -9.40 34.14 -23.76
CA ARG A 54 -8.38 35.03 -24.32
C ARG A 54 -9.09 35.91 -25.34
N SER A 55 -9.78 36.90 -24.79
CA SER A 55 -10.59 37.89 -25.45
C SER A 55 -9.70 39.11 -25.49
N ASP A 56 -8.70 39.05 -26.37
CA ASP A 56 -7.88 40.19 -26.74
C ASP A 56 -8.70 41.17 -27.63
N TYR A 57 -9.99 41.35 -27.33
CA TYR A 57 -10.77 42.46 -27.87
C TYR A 57 -11.22 43.33 -26.70
N VAL A 58 -10.48 44.42 -26.51
CA VAL A 58 -10.97 45.63 -25.87
C VAL A 58 -12.28 45.99 -26.56
N LEU A 59 -13.42 45.85 -25.87
CA LEU A 59 -14.68 46.46 -26.28
C LEU A 59 -14.61 47.95 -26.01
N THR A 60 -13.95 48.69 -26.90
CA THR A 60 -14.37 50.07 -27.16
C THR A 60 -15.74 49.99 -27.83
N MET A 61 -16.76 50.26 -27.02
CA MET A 61 -18.14 50.42 -27.46
C MET A 61 -18.27 51.69 -28.31
N GLU A 62 -17.89 51.64 -29.59
CA GLU A 62 -18.29 52.64 -30.58
C GLU A 62 -18.60 51.98 -31.93
N GLY A 63 -19.89 51.94 -32.27
CA GLY A 63 -20.41 52.00 -33.65
C GLY A 63 -20.10 50.85 -34.63
N GLY A 64 -21.08 49.98 -34.90
CA GLY A 64 -21.21 49.30 -36.20
C GLY A 64 -21.59 47.82 -36.15
N ASN A 65 -22.83 47.53 -36.55
CA ASN A 65 -23.58 46.25 -36.50
C ASN A 65 -23.02 45.07 -37.34
N ARG A 66 -21.70 45.00 -37.61
CA ARG A 66 -21.06 43.95 -38.44
C ARG A 66 -19.86 43.26 -37.80
N PHE A 67 -19.31 43.79 -36.70
CA PHE A 67 -18.20 43.16 -35.98
C PHE A 67 -18.65 42.00 -35.06
N ASP A 68 -19.95 41.93 -34.79
CA ASP A 68 -20.56 41.10 -33.74
C ASP A 68 -20.68 39.61 -34.13
N MET A 69 -21.10 39.30 -35.37
CA MET A 69 -21.43 37.92 -35.77
C MET A 69 -20.22 36.98 -35.88
N LYS A 70 -19.05 37.47 -36.33
CA LYS A 70 -17.83 36.66 -36.45
C LYS A 70 -17.21 36.38 -35.09
N CYS A 71 -17.18 37.38 -34.20
CA CYS A 71 -16.73 37.22 -32.81
C CYS A 71 -17.59 36.19 -32.07
N VAL A 72 -18.92 36.31 -32.17
CA VAL A 72 -19.87 35.36 -31.57
C VAL A 72 -19.68 33.92 -32.06
N LYS A 73 -19.37 33.72 -33.36
CA LYS A 73 -19.09 32.38 -33.90
C LYS A 73 -17.81 31.77 -33.30
N THR A 74 -16.74 32.55 -33.19
CA THR A 74 -15.49 32.10 -32.57
C THR A 74 -15.68 31.74 -31.10
N LEU A 75 -16.41 32.59 -30.35
CA LEU A 75 -16.74 32.32 -28.94
C LEU A 75 -17.56 31.05 -28.76
N LYS A 76 -18.56 30.80 -29.64
CA LYS A 76 -19.35 29.56 -29.62
C LYS A 76 -18.49 28.33 -29.89
N TRP A 77 -17.58 28.40 -30.86
CA TRP A 77 -16.65 27.30 -31.15
C TRP A 77 -15.73 27.04 -29.95
N GLN A 78 -15.15 28.09 -29.36
CA GLN A 78 -14.29 27.96 -28.18
C GLN A 78 -15.05 27.36 -26.99
N ALA A 79 -16.29 27.80 -26.73
CA ALA A 79 -17.13 27.24 -25.68
C ALA A 79 -17.46 25.76 -25.92
N ALA A 80 -17.77 25.38 -27.17
CA ALA A 80 -18.02 23.99 -27.52
C ALA A 80 -16.77 23.12 -27.32
N GLU A 81 -15.59 23.63 -27.70
CA GLU A 81 -14.33 22.91 -27.52
C GLU A 81 -13.97 22.77 -26.04
N GLN A 82 -14.14 23.81 -25.23
CA GLN A 82 -13.96 23.73 -23.78
C GLN A 82 -14.94 22.73 -23.14
N SER A 83 -16.20 22.70 -23.60
CA SER A 83 -17.16 21.71 -23.12
C SER A 83 -16.73 20.28 -23.47
N ARG A 84 -16.12 20.05 -24.63
CA ARG A 84 -15.63 18.74 -25.07
C ARG A 84 -14.45 18.28 -24.22
N VAL A 85 -13.49 19.17 -23.97
CA VAL A 85 -12.31 18.88 -23.12
C VAL A 85 -12.76 18.60 -21.68
N ALA A 86 -13.59 19.45 -21.10
CA ALA A 86 -14.11 19.27 -19.74
C ALA A 86 -14.89 17.95 -19.58
N ALA A 87 -15.63 17.51 -20.60
CA ALA A 87 -16.33 16.24 -20.57
C ALA A 87 -15.36 15.03 -20.55
N ALA A 88 -14.29 15.08 -21.34
CA ALA A 88 -13.27 14.03 -21.35
C ALA A 88 -12.51 13.95 -20.01
N GLU A 89 -12.13 15.10 -19.46
CA GLU A 89 -11.46 15.17 -18.15
C GLU A 89 -12.36 14.68 -17.02
N LYS A 90 -13.65 15.03 -17.06
CA LYS A 90 -14.64 14.54 -16.10
C LYS A 90 -14.76 13.02 -16.12
N GLU A 91 -14.86 12.41 -17.30
CA GLU A 91 -14.94 10.95 -17.44
C GLU A 91 -13.69 10.26 -16.86
N TYR A 92 -12.50 10.82 -17.12
CA TYR A 92 -11.26 10.32 -16.55
C TYR A 92 -11.27 10.43 -15.01
N ALA A 93 -11.63 11.59 -14.47
CA ALA A 93 -11.72 11.80 -13.02
C ALA A 93 -12.75 10.87 -12.35
N GLU A 94 -13.85 10.55 -13.02
CA GLU A 94 -14.84 9.57 -12.55
C GLU A 94 -14.28 8.15 -12.50
N LYS A 95 -13.53 7.73 -13.52
CA LYS A 95 -12.86 6.42 -13.53
C LYS A 95 -11.87 6.28 -12.38
N ILE A 96 -11.05 7.31 -12.14
CA ILE A 96 -10.09 7.30 -11.03
C ILE A 96 -10.79 7.26 -9.67
N ARG A 97 -11.87 8.03 -9.48
CA ARG A 97 -12.69 7.95 -8.25
C ARG A 97 -13.30 6.56 -8.05
N ALA A 98 -13.80 5.93 -9.11
CA ALA A 98 -14.36 4.58 -9.04
C ALA A 98 -13.31 3.50 -8.73
N LEU A 99 -12.09 3.64 -9.25
CA LEU A 99 -10.96 2.77 -8.88
C LEU A 99 -10.57 2.97 -7.41
N SER A 100 -10.36 4.21 -6.99
CA SER A 100 -10.02 4.54 -5.61
C SER A 100 -11.04 4.01 -4.60
N LYS A 101 -12.34 4.09 -4.92
CA LYS A 101 -13.39 3.52 -4.07
C LYS A 101 -13.27 2.00 -3.93
N ARG A 102 -13.03 1.28 -5.03
CA ARG A 102 -12.84 -0.18 -4.99
C ARG A 102 -11.60 -0.59 -4.20
N GLU A 103 -10.49 0.12 -4.38
CA GLU A 103 -9.26 -0.12 -3.61
C GLU A 103 -9.49 0.11 -2.10
N MET A 104 -10.23 1.17 -1.74
CA MET A 104 -10.59 1.44 -0.35
C MET A 104 -11.47 0.33 0.24
N GLU A 105 -12.46 -0.16 -0.48
CA GLU A 105 -13.32 -1.27 -0.05
C GLU A 105 -12.51 -2.56 0.17
N LEU A 106 -11.59 -2.87 -0.75
CA LEU A 106 -10.69 -4.02 -0.60
C LEU A 106 -9.78 -3.88 0.62
N ALA A 107 -9.18 -2.70 0.80
CA ALA A 107 -8.34 -2.41 1.95
C ALA A 107 -9.10 -2.54 3.28
N GLN A 108 -10.36 -2.09 3.34
CA GLN A 108 -11.21 -2.25 4.51
C GLN A 108 -11.49 -3.72 4.81
N TRP A 109 -11.81 -4.51 3.79
CA TRP A 109 -12.05 -5.94 3.95
C TRP A 109 -10.80 -6.68 4.44
N GLU A 110 -9.63 -6.38 3.85
CA GLU A 110 -8.35 -6.94 4.27
C GLU A 110 -7.99 -6.56 5.72
N PHE A 111 -8.23 -5.30 6.10
CA PHE A 111 -7.98 -4.84 7.46
C PHE A 111 -8.92 -5.53 8.47
N ALA A 112 -10.20 -5.69 8.14
CA ALA A 112 -11.15 -6.41 8.99
C ALA A 112 -10.72 -7.89 9.17
N ARG A 113 -10.27 -8.53 8.09
CA ARG A 113 -9.72 -9.90 8.14
C ARG A 113 -8.48 -9.97 9.03
N ALA A 114 -7.53 -9.06 8.85
CA ALA A 114 -6.30 -9.00 9.65
C ALA A 114 -6.61 -8.78 11.15
N ARG A 115 -7.52 -7.86 11.47
CA ARG A 115 -8.01 -7.61 12.83
C ARG A 115 -8.56 -8.87 13.47
N HIS A 116 -9.44 -9.59 12.77
CA HIS A 116 -10.01 -10.82 13.28
C HIS A 116 -8.94 -11.89 13.57
N MET A 117 -7.96 -12.06 12.68
CA MET A 117 -6.85 -13.00 12.92
C MET A 117 -6.00 -12.57 14.12
N TRP A 118 -5.72 -11.27 14.27
CA TRP A 118 -4.96 -10.73 15.38
C TRP A 118 -5.68 -10.93 16.72
N GLU A 119 -6.99 -10.70 16.77
CA GLU A 119 -7.80 -10.94 17.97
C GLU A 119 -7.73 -12.41 18.40
N ARG A 120 -7.89 -13.35 17.46
CA ARG A 120 -7.74 -14.78 17.76
C ARG A 120 -6.34 -15.13 18.25
N ALA A 121 -5.30 -14.61 17.59
CA ALA A 121 -3.93 -14.84 18.02
C ALA A 121 -3.67 -14.31 19.44
N LYS A 122 -4.22 -13.12 19.74
CA LYS A 122 -4.13 -12.51 21.07
C LYS A 122 -4.80 -13.38 22.14
N GLU A 123 -5.99 -13.92 21.86
CA GLU A 123 -6.66 -14.84 22.78
C GLU A 123 -5.84 -16.09 23.07
N GLU A 124 -5.18 -16.67 22.06
CA GLU A 124 -4.30 -17.83 22.25
C GLU A 124 -3.05 -17.50 23.07
N VAL A 125 -2.44 -16.32 22.86
CA VAL A 125 -1.34 -15.82 23.68
C VAL A 125 -1.79 -15.66 25.13
N ASP A 126 -2.94 -15.04 25.38
CA ASP A 126 -3.47 -14.86 26.73
C ASP A 126 -3.72 -16.21 27.44
N LYS A 127 -4.18 -17.24 26.69
CA LYS A 127 -4.33 -18.60 27.23
C LYS A 127 -2.97 -19.21 27.61
N ALA A 128 -1.98 -19.08 26.74
CA ALA A 128 -0.62 -19.58 26.98
C ALA A 128 0.03 -18.89 28.19
N GLU A 129 -0.16 -17.58 28.33
CA GLU A 129 0.34 -16.80 29.47
C GLU A 129 -0.32 -17.22 30.78
N ARG A 130 -1.63 -17.45 30.79
CA ARG A 130 -2.33 -17.99 31.98
C ARG A 130 -1.83 -19.38 32.36
N LEU A 131 -1.58 -20.25 31.39
CA LEU A 131 -1.02 -21.58 31.64
C LEU A 131 0.41 -21.47 32.21
N LYS A 132 1.26 -20.64 31.60
CA LYS A 132 2.61 -20.34 32.09
C LYS A 132 2.56 -19.87 33.55
N ALA A 133 1.71 -18.89 33.87
CA ALA A 133 1.58 -18.38 35.24
C ALA A 133 1.12 -19.45 36.24
N ARG A 134 0.24 -20.38 35.84
CA ARG A 134 -0.15 -21.51 36.69
C ARG A 134 1.01 -22.48 36.93
N ILE A 135 1.74 -22.85 35.88
CA ILE A 135 2.91 -23.74 35.99
C ILE A 135 4.00 -23.10 36.84
N THR A 136 4.29 -21.81 36.63
CA THR A 136 5.29 -21.08 37.41
C THR A 136 4.90 -21.03 38.89
N ARG A 137 3.64 -20.71 39.23
CA ARG A 137 3.18 -20.74 40.63
C ARG A 137 3.27 -22.13 41.25
N HIS A 138 2.84 -23.18 40.54
CA HIS A 138 2.96 -24.54 41.05
C HIS A 138 4.42 -24.93 41.31
N ARG A 139 5.37 -24.51 40.46
CA ARG A 139 6.81 -24.76 40.65
C ARG A 139 7.43 -23.98 41.79
N THR A 140 6.90 -22.80 42.15
CA THR A 140 7.39 -22.04 43.29
C THR A 140 6.82 -22.57 44.61
N ASP A 141 5.55 -23.00 44.59
CA ASP A 141 4.82 -23.40 45.79
C ASP A 141 5.05 -24.88 46.13
N SER A 142 5.26 -25.72 45.12
CA SER A 142 5.69 -27.12 45.28
C SER A 142 7.22 -27.17 45.19
N SER A 143 7.89 -27.84 46.14
CA SER A 143 9.33 -28.17 46.07
C SER A 143 9.66 -29.20 44.97
N GLU A 144 8.88 -29.20 43.89
CA GLU A 144 9.03 -30.01 42.69
C GLU A 144 9.74 -29.17 41.63
N CYS A 145 10.88 -28.59 42.00
CA CYS A 145 11.93 -28.30 41.03
C CYS A 145 12.41 -29.67 40.55
N MET A 146 11.74 -30.25 39.53
CA MET A 146 12.22 -31.48 38.91
C MET A 146 13.64 -31.21 38.41
N GLU A 147 14.61 -31.73 39.13
CA GLU A 147 16.00 -31.79 38.68
C GLU A 147 16.02 -32.61 37.40
N ILE A 148 16.15 -31.95 36.26
CA ILE A 148 16.42 -32.62 34.99
C ILE A 148 17.91 -32.97 34.99
N THR A 149 18.26 -33.98 35.78
CA THR A 149 19.60 -34.57 35.77
C THR A 149 19.59 -35.77 34.84
N CYS A 150 20.62 -35.93 34.01
CA CYS A 150 20.77 -37.19 33.29
C CYS A 150 21.16 -38.30 34.29
N GLN A 151 20.85 -39.55 33.96
CA GLN A 151 21.11 -40.69 34.85
C GLN A 151 22.59 -40.81 35.24
N ALA A 152 23.52 -40.44 34.34
CA ALA A 152 24.96 -40.47 34.62
C ALA A 152 25.36 -39.46 35.69
N CYS A 153 24.88 -38.21 35.60
CA CYS A 153 25.12 -37.18 36.60
C CYS A 153 24.48 -37.56 37.95
N ASN A 154 23.28 -38.15 37.93
CA ASN A 154 22.58 -38.54 39.16
C ASN A 154 23.31 -39.66 39.92
N GLN A 155 24.07 -40.53 39.23
CA GLN A 155 24.86 -41.59 39.89
C GLN A 155 26.23 -41.11 40.40
N GLN A 156 26.85 -40.13 39.75
CA GLN A 156 28.18 -39.63 40.15
C GLN A 156 28.14 -38.75 41.41
N PHE A 157 27.02 -38.09 41.69
CA PHE A 157 26.89 -37.13 42.79
C PHE A 157 26.00 -37.61 43.96
N LYS A 158 25.83 -38.93 44.13
CA LYS A 158 25.20 -39.47 45.35
C LYS A 158 26.21 -39.40 46.52
N PRO A 159 25.80 -38.97 47.72
CA PRO A 159 26.68 -38.93 48.90
C PRO A 159 27.11 -40.33 49.36
#